data_AF-A0A540V867-F1
#
_entry.id   AF-A0A540V867-F1
#
_cell.length_a   1.000
_cell.length_b   1.000
_cell.length_c   1.000
_cell.angle_alpha   90.00
_cell.angle_beta   90.00
_cell.angle_gamma   90.00
#
_symmetry.space_group_name_H-M   'P 1'
#
loop_
_entity.id
_entity.type
_entity.pdbx_description
1 polymer ?
#
loop_
_entity_poly.entity_id
_entity_poly.type
_entity_poly.pdbx_seq_one_letter_code
_entity_poly.pdbx_strand_id
1 'polypeptide(L)'
;MALLDYHHAWLSAHPNRTEEWLKERLEDGFHVHHADGDPNNNDSSNLILIEGADHMRLHGREGLLLGLLSDARQRKKRQRAIINRKCYEMRRDQDVTWADIASAMGVKCAKSRALAHAEESGDCWPLPQNPAMHKARGWRRAR
;
A
#
# COMPACT_ATOMS: atom_id res chain seq x y z
N MET A 1 -33.10 15.91 6.40
CA MET A 1 -31.65 15.89 6.73
C MET A 1 -31.22 17.28 7.23
N ALA A 2 -30.28 17.38 8.18
CA ALA A 2 -29.71 18.67 8.57
C ALA A 2 -28.70 19.14 7.50
N LEU A 3 -28.70 20.44 7.19
CA LEU A 3 -27.70 21.04 6.29
C LEU A 3 -26.39 21.31 7.05
N LEU A 4 -25.31 21.44 6.29
CA LEU A 4 -23.94 21.66 6.77
C LEU A 4 -23.46 23.01 6.22
N ASP A 5 -22.36 23.54 6.75
CA ASP A 5 -21.89 24.89 6.40
C ASP A 5 -21.69 25.11 4.89
N TYR A 6 -21.15 24.13 4.19
CA TYR A 6 -20.95 24.21 2.73
C TYR A 6 -22.27 24.17 1.95
N HIS A 7 -23.34 23.58 2.48
CA HIS A 7 -24.67 23.68 1.87
C HIS A 7 -25.19 25.11 1.93
N HIS A 8 -25.00 25.80 3.06
CA HIS A 8 -25.39 27.20 3.21
C HIS A 8 -24.52 28.12 2.34
N ALA A 9 -23.21 27.84 2.24
CA ALA A 9 -22.32 28.56 1.34
C ALA A 9 -22.76 28.42 -0.13
N TRP A 10 -23.13 27.20 -0.57
CA TRP A 10 -23.68 26.98 -1.90
C TRP A 10 -24.99 27.76 -2.11
N LEU A 11 -25.92 27.71 -1.16
CA LEU A 11 -27.19 28.45 -1.22
C LEU A 11 -27.00 29.96 -1.31
N SER A 12 -25.97 30.51 -0.66
CA SER A 12 -25.68 31.95 -0.69
C SER A 12 -25.42 32.50 -2.10
N ALA A 13 -24.90 31.66 -3.01
CA ALA A 13 -24.71 32.00 -4.42
C ALA A 13 -25.91 31.66 -5.32
N HIS A 14 -26.92 30.98 -4.78
CA HIS A 14 -28.08 30.50 -5.52
C HIS A 14 -29.39 31.01 -4.90
N PRO A 15 -29.65 32.34 -4.91
CA PRO A 15 -30.78 32.96 -4.19
C PRO A 15 -32.16 32.51 -4.68
N ASN A 16 -32.24 31.92 -5.88
CA ASN A 16 -33.47 31.35 -6.43
C ASN A 16 -33.76 29.92 -5.91
N ARG A 17 -32.93 29.38 -5.01
CA ARG A 17 -33.05 28.05 -4.43
C ARG A 17 -33.20 28.17 -2.92
N THR A 18 -34.19 27.48 -2.36
CA THR A 18 -34.42 27.46 -0.91
C THR A 18 -33.69 26.29 -0.25
N GLU A 19 -33.62 26.29 1.08
CA GLU A 19 -33.10 25.14 1.83
C GLU A 19 -33.93 23.88 1.58
N GLU A 20 -35.25 24.00 1.49
CA GLU A 20 -36.16 22.90 1.20
C GLU A 20 -35.86 22.30 -0.17
N TRP A 21 -35.68 23.15 -1.19
CA TRP A 21 -35.32 22.71 -2.52
C TRP A 21 -34.01 21.92 -2.50
N LEU A 22 -32.99 22.40 -1.77
CA LEU A 22 -31.72 21.68 -1.67
C LEU A 22 -31.89 20.35 -0.94
N LYS A 23 -32.66 20.30 0.15
CA LYS A 23 -32.96 19.04 0.87
C LYS A 23 -33.61 18.02 -0.05
N GLU A 24 -34.59 18.42 -0.85
CA GLU A 24 -35.22 17.54 -1.86
C GLU A 24 -34.20 17.03 -2.88
N ARG A 25 -33.29 17.88 -3.38
CA ARG A 25 -32.22 17.43 -4.30
C ARG A 25 -31.27 16.44 -3.64
N LEU A 26 -30.89 16.67 -2.38
CA LEU A 26 -30.03 15.74 -1.64
C LEU A 26 -30.73 14.40 -1.43
N GLU A 27 -32.04 14.39 -1.18
CA GLU A 27 -32.86 13.17 -1.09
C GLU A 27 -33.02 12.46 -2.44
N ASP A 28 -33.08 13.21 -3.56
CA ASP A 28 -33.06 12.70 -4.93
C ASP A 28 -31.67 12.16 -5.36
N GLY A 29 -30.67 12.19 -4.48
CA GLY A 29 -29.33 11.64 -4.73
C GLY A 29 -28.32 12.62 -5.32
N PHE A 30 -28.56 13.93 -5.23
CA PHE A 30 -27.54 14.94 -5.51
C PHE A 30 -26.66 15.20 -4.29
N HIS A 31 -25.46 15.73 -4.52
CA HIS A 31 -24.51 16.13 -3.49
C HIS A 31 -23.84 17.46 -3.88
N VAL A 32 -23.54 18.30 -2.89
CA VAL A 32 -22.65 19.45 -3.09
C VAL A 32 -21.20 18.96 -2.96
N HIS A 33 -20.38 19.31 -3.94
CA HIS A 33 -19.00 18.86 -4.08
C HIS A 33 -18.03 20.06 -4.12
N HIS A 34 -16.91 19.94 -3.41
CA HIS A 34 -15.79 20.87 -3.47
C HIS A 34 -14.94 20.54 -4.70
N ALA A 35 -14.93 21.43 -5.69
CA ALA A 35 -14.27 21.20 -6.98
C ALA A 35 -12.75 21.07 -6.88
N ASP A 36 -12.14 21.66 -5.85
CA ASP A 36 -10.71 21.56 -5.53
C ASP A 36 -10.34 20.37 -4.62
N GLY A 37 -11.34 19.64 -4.11
CA GLY A 37 -11.17 18.52 -3.18
C GLY A 37 -10.84 18.91 -1.73
N ASP A 38 -10.76 20.21 -1.39
CA ASP A 38 -10.54 20.65 0.00
C ASP A 38 -11.89 20.88 0.71
N PRO A 39 -12.28 20.03 1.68
CA PRO A 39 -13.54 20.16 2.38
C PRO A 39 -13.64 21.42 3.26
N ASN A 40 -12.54 22.14 3.48
CA ASN A 40 -12.53 23.39 4.24
C ASN A 40 -12.73 24.63 3.37
N ASN A 41 -12.62 24.52 2.04
CA ASN A 41 -12.79 25.65 1.12
C ASN A 41 -14.26 25.85 0.73
N ASN A 42 -14.98 26.59 1.56
CA ASN A 42 -16.41 26.88 1.38
C ASN A 42 -16.70 28.09 0.47
N ASP A 43 -15.77 28.51 -0.39
CA ASP A 43 -16.07 29.52 -1.40
C ASP A 43 -17.19 28.99 -2.31
N SER A 44 -18.25 29.78 -2.51
CA SER A 44 -19.42 29.35 -3.28
C SER A 44 -19.09 29.06 -4.76
N SER A 45 -18.03 29.67 -5.30
CA SER A 45 -17.52 29.36 -6.64
C SER A 45 -16.77 28.02 -6.72
N ASN A 46 -16.33 27.48 -5.59
CA ASN A 46 -15.70 26.16 -5.46
C ASN A 46 -16.73 25.03 -5.23
N LEU A 47 -18.00 25.35 -5.05
CA LEU A 47 -19.05 24.39 -4.72
C LEU A 47 -19.97 24.13 -5.91
N ILE A 48 -20.11 22.87 -6.29
CA ILE A 48 -21.00 22.44 -7.38
C ILE A 48 -22.00 21.41 -6.90
N LEU A 49 -23.25 21.49 -7.37
CA LEU A 49 -24.25 20.45 -7.13
C LEU A 49 -24.18 19.41 -8.24
N ILE A 50 -23.90 18.16 -7.90
CA ILE A 50 -23.71 17.06 -8.85
C ILE A 50 -24.47 15.81 -8.42
N GLU A 51 -24.75 14.91 -9.35
CA GLU A 51 -25.39 13.62 -9.05
C GLU A 51 -24.44 12.72 -8.24
N GLY A 52 -24.96 11.95 -7.30
CA GLY A 52 -24.17 11.09 -6.41
C GLY A 52 -23.32 10.06 -7.15
N ALA A 53 -23.80 9.54 -8.29
CA ALA A 53 -23.00 8.65 -9.12
C ALA A 53 -21.74 9.33 -9.66
N ASP A 54 -21.84 10.58 -10.08
CA ASP A 54 -20.71 11.37 -10.57
C ASP A 54 -19.82 11.88 -9.43
N HIS A 55 -20.41 12.24 -8.29
CA HIS A 55 -19.68 12.54 -7.05
C HIS A 55 -18.75 11.38 -6.64
N MET A 56 -19.28 10.15 -6.66
CA MET A 56 -18.49 8.95 -6.38
C MET A 56 -17.44 8.66 -7.45
N ARG A 57 -17.70 8.99 -8.71
CA ARG A 57 -16.70 8.85 -9.79
C ARG A 57 -15.56 9.86 -9.65
N LEU A 58 -15.83 11.08 -9.22
CA LEU A 58 -14.81 12.10 -8.97
C LEU A 58 -13.89 11.66 -7.83
N HIS A 59 -14.45 11.27 -6.68
CA HIS A 59 -13.65 10.70 -5.58
C HIS A 59 -12.97 9.37 -5.96
N GLY A 60 -13.63 8.56 -6.80
CA GLY A 60 -13.10 7.29 -7.27
C GLY A 60 -11.87 7.44 -8.18
N ARG A 61 -11.74 8.54 -8.94
CA ARG A 61 -10.58 8.80 -9.81
C ARG A 61 -9.32 9.17 -9.03
N GLU A 62 -9.46 9.96 -7.98
CA GLU A 62 -8.34 10.25 -7.05
C GLU A 62 -7.93 8.99 -6.27
N GLY A 63 -8.92 8.21 -5.83
CA GLY A 63 -8.70 6.90 -5.22
C GLY A 63 -8.04 5.89 -6.14
N LEU A 64 -8.26 5.97 -7.47
CA LEU A 64 -7.69 5.03 -8.43
C LEU A 64 -6.18 5.24 -8.59
N LEU A 65 -5.70 6.48 -8.65
CA LEU A 65 -4.26 6.75 -8.79
C LEU A 65 -3.50 6.39 -7.50
N LEU A 66 -4.06 6.76 -6.35
CA LEU A 66 -3.55 6.36 -5.03
C LEU A 66 -3.64 4.84 -4.82
N GLY A 67 -4.71 4.20 -5.30
CA GLY A 67 -4.92 2.76 -5.33
C GLY A 67 -3.87 2.04 -6.18
N LEU A 68 -3.60 2.52 -7.39
CA LEU A 68 -2.59 1.94 -8.28
C LEU A 68 -1.16 2.08 -7.71
N LEU A 69 -0.84 3.23 -7.12
CA LEU A 69 0.47 3.44 -6.47
C LEU A 69 0.62 2.57 -5.21
N SER A 70 -0.44 2.45 -4.41
CA SER A 70 -0.43 1.58 -3.22
C SER A 70 -0.34 0.10 -3.60
N ASP A 71 -1.04 -0.34 -4.65
CA ASP A 71 -0.94 -1.68 -5.22
C ASP A 71 0.46 -1.98 -5.74
N ALA A 72 1.08 -1.06 -6.50
CA ALA A 72 2.44 -1.24 -6.99
C ALA A 72 3.45 -1.37 -5.83
N ARG A 73 3.27 -0.57 -4.77
CA ARG A 73 4.08 -0.67 -3.54
C ARG A 73 3.85 -2.00 -2.83
N GLN A 74 2.60 -2.45 -2.72
CA GLN A 74 2.26 -3.70 -2.05
C GLN A 74 2.76 -4.92 -2.84
N ARG A 75 2.68 -4.89 -4.18
CA ARG A 75 3.28 -5.91 -5.07
C ARG A 75 4.79 -5.99 -4.87
N LYS A 76 5.51 -4.85 -4.86
CA LYS A 76 6.95 -4.82 -4.57
C LYS A 76 7.27 -5.38 -3.17
N LYS A 77 6.46 -5.06 -2.17
CA LYS A 77 6.60 -5.62 -0.80
C LYS A 77 6.43 -7.14 -0.80
N ARG A 78 5.38 -7.67 -1.46
CA ARG A 78 5.14 -9.12 -1.59
C ARG A 78 6.27 -9.83 -2.33
N GLN A 79 6.73 -9.28 -3.45
CA GLN A 79 7.87 -9.82 -4.22
C GLN A 79 9.12 -9.91 -3.34
N ARG A 80 9.40 -8.86 -2.56
CA ARG A 80 10.53 -8.83 -1.63
C ARG A 80 10.40 -9.91 -0.55
N ALA A 81 9.21 -10.07 0.05
CA ALA A 81 8.97 -11.09 1.07
C ALA A 81 9.20 -12.51 0.52
N ILE A 82 8.76 -12.80 -0.72
CA ILE A 82 9.01 -14.08 -1.39
C ILE A 82 10.51 -14.33 -1.56
N ILE A 83 11.26 -13.33 -2.05
CA ILE A 83 12.72 -13.46 -2.23
C ILE A 83 13.43 -13.65 -0.89
N ASN A 84 13.04 -12.89 0.14
CA ASN A 84 13.58 -12.99 1.49
C ASN A 84 13.41 -14.40 2.05
N ARG A 85 12.18 -14.94 1.97
CA ARG A 85 11.85 -16.30 2.40
C ARG A 85 12.67 -17.35 1.65
N LYS A 86 12.74 -17.27 0.32
CA LYS A 86 13.53 -18.22 -0.49
C LYS A 86 15.01 -18.21 -0.12
N CYS A 87 15.60 -17.03 0.11
CA CYS A 87 17.01 -16.94 0.55
C CYS A 87 17.23 -17.63 1.90
N TYR A 88 16.26 -17.50 2.82
CA TYR A 88 16.30 -18.15 4.13
C TYR A 88 16.19 -19.68 4.00
N GLU A 89 15.18 -20.17 3.27
CA GLU A 89 14.94 -21.60 3.04
C GLU A 89 16.13 -22.28 2.35
N MET A 90 16.69 -21.67 1.30
CA MET A 90 17.87 -22.20 0.62
C MET A 90 19.07 -22.35 1.57
N ARG A 91 19.29 -21.37 2.46
CA ARG A 91 20.38 -21.46 3.42
C ARG A 91 20.12 -22.49 4.51
N ARG A 92 18.87 -22.66 4.94
CA ARG A 92 18.47 -23.61 5.97
C ARG A 92 18.60 -25.06 5.47
N ASP A 93 18.20 -25.29 4.21
CA ASP A 93 17.97 -26.65 3.70
C ASP A 93 19.13 -27.16 2.82
N GLN A 94 20.04 -26.30 2.37
CA GLN A 94 21.10 -26.66 1.42
C GLN A 94 22.51 -26.25 1.88
N ASP A 95 23.52 -27.01 1.43
CA ASP A 95 24.94 -26.66 1.58
C ASP A 95 25.41 -25.65 0.53
N VAL A 96 24.83 -24.45 0.58
CA VAL A 96 25.15 -23.37 -0.36
C VAL A 96 25.63 -22.15 0.39
N THR A 97 26.63 -21.47 -0.17
CA THR A 97 27.11 -20.22 0.42
C THR A 97 26.12 -19.09 0.16
N TRP A 98 26.21 -18.00 0.93
CA TRP A 98 25.42 -16.80 0.65
C TRP A 98 25.69 -16.20 -0.73
N ALA A 99 26.90 -16.40 -1.28
CA ALA A 99 27.25 -15.94 -2.63
C ALA A 99 26.52 -16.76 -3.70
N ASP A 100 26.44 -18.08 -3.53
CA ASP A 100 25.72 -18.96 -4.46
C ASP A 100 24.22 -18.64 -4.47
N ILE A 101 23.63 -18.45 -3.28
CA ILE A 101 22.22 -18.02 -3.17
C ILE A 101 22.02 -16.64 -3.82
N ALA A 102 22.92 -15.69 -3.58
CA ALA A 102 22.84 -14.34 -4.15
C ALA A 102 22.85 -14.37 -5.69
N SER A 103 23.74 -15.18 -6.27
CA SER A 103 23.82 -15.42 -7.72
C SER A 103 22.55 -16.08 -8.25
N ALA A 104 22.09 -17.17 -7.62
CA ALA A 104 20.91 -17.92 -8.05
C ALA A 104 19.62 -17.08 -7.98
N MET A 105 19.49 -16.22 -6.97
CA MET A 105 18.31 -15.38 -6.75
C MET A 105 18.38 -14.02 -7.46
N GLY A 106 19.51 -13.68 -8.09
CA GLY A 106 19.73 -12.38 -8.73
C GLY A 106 19.69 -11.21 -7.74
N VAL A 107 20.21 -11.39 -6.53
CA VAL A 107 20.20 -10.36 -5.48
C VAL A 107 21.61 -9.97 -5.06
N LYS A 108 21.80 -8.70 -4.66
CA LYS A 108 23.11 -8.22 -4.20
C LYS A 108 23.61 -8.88 -2.92
N CYS A 109 22.71 -9.23 -2.00
CA CYS A 109 23.06 -9.81 -0.70
C CYS A 109 21.95 -10.74 -0.20
N ALA A 110 22.13 -12.06 -0.35
CA ALA A 110 21.17 -13.05 0.13
C ALA A 110 21.08 -13.10 1.67
N LYS A 111 22.19 -12.86 2.38
CA LYS A 111 22.23 -12.86 3.85
C LYS A 111 21.28 -11.83 4.45
N SER A 112 21.32 -10.59 3.97
CA SER A 112 20.42 -9.52 4.44
C SER A 112 18.94 -9.80 4.12
N ARG A 113 18.68 -10.51 3.02
CA ARG A 113 17.32 -10.91 2.62
C ARG A 113 16.76 -11.99 3.55
N ALA A 114 17.58 -12.99 3.88
CA ALA A 114 17.23 -14.05 4.82
C ALA A 114 17.06 -13.52 6.25
N LEU A 115 17.93 -12.62 6.71
CA LEU A 115 17.79 -11.96 8.01
C LEU A 115 16.45 -11.22 8.13
N ALA A 116 16.10 -10.42 7.12
CA ALA A 116 14.83 -9.69 7.11
C ALA A 116 13.60 -10.62 7.12
N HIS A 117 13.71 -11.84 6.60
CA HIS A 117 12.64 -12.84 6.75
C HIS A 117 12.53 -13.30 8.20
N ALA A 118 13.65 -13.72 8.79
CA ALA A 118 13.69 -14.23 10.16
C ALA A 118 13.18 -13.21 11.19
N GLU A 119 13.53 -11.93 11.02
CA GLU A 119 13.00 -10.83 11.85
C GLU A 119 11.47 -10.66 11.71
N GLU A 120 10.93 -10.84 10.51
CA GLU A 120 9.49 -10.66 10.22
C GLU A 120 8.66 -11.89 10.63
N SER A 121 9.21 -13.10 10.51
CA SER A 121 8.51 -14.36 10.84
C SER A 121 8.74 -14.84 12.27
N GLY A 122 9.74 -14.31 12.98
CA GLY A 122 10.16 -14.82 14.28
C GLY A 122 10.96 -16.12 14.20
N ASP A 123 11.46 -16.47 13.00
CA ASP A 123 12.28 -17.67 12.80
C ASP A 123 13.69 -17.51 13.40
N CYS A 124 14.38 -18.64 13.59
CA CYS A 124 15.68 -18.66 14.23
C CYS A 124 16.78 -17.97 13.40
N TRP A 125 17.53 -17.07 14.05
CA TRP A 125 18.71 -16.44 13.48
C TRP A 125 19.83 -16.30 14.54
N PRO A 126 21.12 -16.52 14.20
CA PRO A 126 21.60 -17.06 12.93
C PRO A 126 21.14 -18.51 12.73
N LEU A 127 20.95 -18.92 11.47
CA LEU A 127 20.62 -20.30 11.14
C LEU A 127 21.65 -21.25 11.77
N PRO A 128 21.21 -22.32 12.47
CA PRO A 128 22.12 -23.26 13.09
C PRO A 128 23.04 -23.83 12.02
N GLN A 129 24.36 -23.72 12.22
CA GLN A 129 25.31 -24.37 11.32
C GLN A 129 25.09 -25.88 11.47
N ASN A 130 24.63 -26.54 10.42
CA ASN A 130 24.37 -27.98 10.49
C ASN A 130 25.71 -28.70 10.82
N PRO A 131 25.83 -29.32 12.01
CA PRO A 131 27.09 -29.87 12.49
C PRO A 131 27.52 -31.12 11.69
N ALA A 132 26.61 -31.75 10.92
CA ALA A 132 26.95 -32.84 10.01
C ALA A 132 27.88 -32.37 8.87
N MET A 133 27.99 -31.07 8.63
CA MET A 133 28.66 -30.50 7.46
C MET A 133 30.16 -30.24 7.66
N HIS A 134 30.62 -30.13 8.91
CA HIS A 134 32.06 -30.00 9.19
C HIS A 134 32.85 -31.28 8.94
N LYS A 135 32.19 -32.44 8.81
CA LYS A 135 32.86 -33.73 8.52
C LYS A 135 33.17 -33.95 7.03
N ALA A 136 32.52 -33.23 6.11
CA ALA A 136 32.72 -33.40 4.66
C ALA A 136 33.90 -32.61 4.08
N ARG A 137 34.33 -31.53 4.75
CA ARG A 137 35.54 -30.78 4.37
C ARG A 137 36.73 -31.30 5.17
N GLY A 138 37.26 -32.42 4.69
CA GLY A 138 38.37 -33.14 5.30
C GLY A 138 39.52 -32.22 5.74
N TRP A 139 39.91 -32.41 7.00
CA TRP A 139 41.27 -32.15 7.46
C TRP A 139 42.27 -32.83 6.53
N ARG A 140 42.79 -32.11 5.53
CA ARG A 140 44.13 -32.41 5.02
C ARG A 140 45.12 -31.90 6.05
N ARG A 141 45.48 -32.76 7.01
CA ARG A 141 46.72 -32.56 7.77
C ARG A 141 47.86 -32.70 6.77
N ALA A 142 48.52 -31.59 6.48
CA ALA A 142 49.84 -31.61 5.86
C ALA A 142 50.77 -32.47 6.74
N ARG A 143 51.39 -33.47 6.14
CA ARG A 143 52.65 -34.04 6.58
C ARG A 143 53.65 -33.78 5.48
#